data_AF-A0A2D5Y988-F1
#
_entry.id   AF-A0A2D5Y988-F1
#
_cell.length_a   1.000
_cell.length_b   1.000
_cell.length_c   1.000
_cell.angle_alpha   90.00
_cell.angle_beta   90.00
_cell.angle_gamma   90.00
#
_symmetry.space_group_name_H-M   'P 1'
#
loop_
_entity.id
_entity.type
_entity.pdbx_description
1 polymer ?
#
loop_
_entity_poly.entity_id
_entity_poly.type
_entity_poly.pdbx_seq_one_letter_code
_entity_poly.pdbx_strand_id
1 'polypeptide(L)' 'MVMKKKGIFFLNRKECVDYLMEAYDLKWCITSWRNDKIKISYQSKNSVRNYFFANAYKVNGSKVIHLSQKDLDAGMMC' A
#
# COMPACT_ATOMS: atom_id res chain seq x y z
N MET A 1 -2.82 -14.28 1.89
CA MET A 1 -3.02 -14.65 3.31
C MET A 1 -2.33 -13.56 4.09
N VAL A 2 -3.13 -12.67 4.69
CA VAL A 2 -2.62 -11.44 5.28
C VAL A 2 -1.79 -11.76 6.52
N MET A 3 -0.56 -11.23 6.58
CA MET A 3 0.31 -11.45 7.72
C MET A 3 -0.04 -10.42 8.80
N LYS A 4 -0.61 -10.89 9.92
CA LYS A 4 -0.88 -10.03 11.09
C LYS A 4 0.25 -10.19 12.09
N LYS A 5 0.93 -9.10 12.45
CA LYS A 5 1.98 -9.11 13.48
C LYS A 5 1.75 -7.95 14.44
N LYS A 6 1.63 -8.26 15.74
CA LYS A 6 1.36 -7.29 16.81
C LYS A 6 0.14 -6.38 16.54
N GLY A 7 -0.92 -6.93 15.94
CA GLY A 7 -2.13 -6.17 15.61
C GLY A 7 -2.06 -5.36 14.31
N ILE A 8 -0.87 -5.23 13.70
CA ILE A 8 -0.67 -4.54 12.42
C ILE A 8 -0.78 -5.56 11.29
N PHE A 9 -1.55 -5.23 10.26
CA PHE A 9 -1.66 -6.04 9.05
C PHE A 9 -0.56 -5.64 8.06
N PHE A 10 0.09 -6.66 7.52
CA PHE A 10 1.12 -6.55 6.50
C PHE A 10 0.56 -7.15 5.22
N LEU A 11 0.32 -6.27 4.24
CA LEU A 11 -0.31 -6.60 2.96
C LEU A 11 0.76 -6.80 1.90
N ASN A 12 0.66 -7.84 1.09
CA ASN A 12 1.48 -7.91 -0.12
C ASN A 12 1.02 -6.84 -1.14
N ARG A 13 1.75 -6.69 -2.26
CA ARG A 13 1.42 -5.66 -3.27
C ARG A 13 -0.01 -5.76 -3.84
N LYS A 14 -0.52 -6.98 -4.05
CA LYS A 14 -1.88 -7.18 -4.56
C LYS A 14 -2.92 -6.82 -3.49
N GLU A 15 -2.76 -7.38 -2.30
CA GLU A 15 -3.62 -7.11 -1.13
C GLU A 15 -3.64 -5.59 -0.80
N CYS A 16 -2.52 -4.89 -0.97
CA CYS A 16 -2.43 -3.44 -0.78
C CYS A 16 -3.27 -2.67 -1.81
N VAL A 17 -3.21 -3.02 -3.09
CA VAL A 17 -4.00 -2.33 -4.12
C VAL A 17 -5.48 -2.59 -3.87
N ASP A 18 -5.86 -3.84 -3.63
CA ASP A 18 -7.25 -4.23 -3.36
C ASP A 18 -7.79 -3.49 -2.13
N TYR A 19 -7.04 -3.48 -1.02
CA TYR A 19 -7.38 -2.73 0.19
C TYR A 19 -7.59 -1.24 -0.07
N LEU A 20 -6.67 -0.58 -0.78
CA LEU A 20 -6.77 0.85 -1.04
C LEU A 20 -7.95 1.18 -1.95
N MET A 21 -8.21 0.36 -2.96
CA MET A 21 -9.34 0.53 -3.87
C MET A 21 -10.68 0.42 -3.12
N GLU A 22 -10.82 -0.56 -2.22
CA GLU A 22 -12.05 -0.78 -1.45
C GLU A 22 -12.24 0.23 -0.31
N ALA A 23 -11.20 0.48 0.50
CA ALA A 23 -11.32 1.29 1.72
C ALA A 23 -11.41 2.80 1.45
N TYR A 24 -10.79 3.27 0.36
CA TYR A 24 -10.71 4.70 0.04
C TYR A 24 -11.47 5.08 -1.23
N ASP A 25 -12.31 4.18 -1.76
CA ASP A 25 -13.19 4.40 -2.90
C ASP A 25 -12.44 5.00 -4.12
N LEU A 26 -11.31 4.37 -4.45
CA LEU A 26 -10.42 4.85 -5.49
C LEU A 26 -10.90 4.36 -6.86
N LYS A 27 -10.76 5.21 -7.87
CA LYS A 27 -11.03 4.84 -9.26
C LYS A 27 -9.89 4.02 -9.84
N TRP A 28 -8.67 4.29 -9.39
CA TRP A 28 -7.46 3.66 -9.90
C TRP A 28 -6.35 3.72 -8.85
N CYS A 29 -5.57 2.66 -8.74
CA CYS A 29 -4.41 2.56 -7.86
C CYS A 29 -3.34 1.70 -8.55
N ILE A 30 -2.08 2.15 -8.51
CA ILE A 30 -0.92 1.38 -8.97
C ILE A 30 0.23 1.53 -7.99
N THR A 31 1.01 0.46 -7.87
CA THR A 31 2.24 0.44 -7.09
C THR A 31 3.45 0.32 -8.01
N SER A 32 4.53 1.05 -7.74
CA SER A 32 5.81 0.92 -8.44
C SER A 32 6.98 1.06 -7.48
N TRP A 33 8.12 0.45 -7.81
CA TRP A 33 9.35 0.60 -7.02
C TRP A 33 10.03 1.93 -7.36
N ARG A 34 10.48 2.64 -6.34
CA ARG A 34 11.32 3.83 -6.48
C ARG A 34 12.24 3.98 -5.27
N ASN A 35 13.55 3.94 -5.50
CA ASN A 35 14.59 4.16 -4.47
C ASN A 35 14.28 3.44 -3.15
N ASP A 36 14.16 2.11 -3.21
CA ASP A 36 13.88 1.22 -2.06
C ASP A 36 12.52 1.38 -1.37
N LYS A 37 11.65 2.24 -1.89
CA LYS A 37 10.27 2.40 -1.43
C LYS A 37 9.27 1.99 -2.51
N ILE A 38 8.05 1.72 -2.06
CA ILE A 38 6.92 1.55 -2.98
C ILE A 38 6.24 2.91 -3.14
N LYS A 39 6.26 3.43 -4.36
CA LYS A 39 5.40 4.54 -4.75
C LYS A 39 3.99 4.00 -4.97
N ILE A 40 3.02 4.58 -4.29
CA ILE A 40 1.60 4.30 -4.48
C ILE A 40 1.01 5.51 -5.17
N SER A 41 0.57 5.33 -6.40
CA SER A 41 -0.09 6.38 -7.18
C SER A 41 -1.55 6.01 -7.34
N TYR A 42 -2.43 6.95 -7.06
CA TYR A 42 -3.87 6.68 -7.08
C TYR A 42 -4.66 7.85 -7.66
N GLN A 43 -5.90 7.55 -8.04
CA GLN A 43 -6.90 8.51 -8.44
C GLN A 43 -8.16 8.30 -7.60
N SER A 44 -8.60 9.34 -6.90
CA SER A 44 -9.87 9.34 -6.16
C SER A 44 -11.06 9.42 -7.12
N LYS A 45 -12.28 9.15 -6.64
CA LYS A 45 -13.51 9.33 -7.43
C LYS A 45 -13.68 10.74 -8.01
N ASN A 46 -13.18 11.75 -7.32
CA ASN A 46 -13.19 13.14 -7.77
C ASN A 46 -12.14 13.43 -8.87
N SER A 47 -11.54 12.39 -9.45
CA SER A 47 -10.53 12.44 -10.51
C SER A 47 -9.21 13.12 -10.13
N VAL A 48 -9.01 13.45 -8.85
CA VAL A 48 -7.75 13.97 -8.32
C VAL A 48 -6.72 12.84 -8.27
N ARG A 49 -5.55 13.08 -8.84
CA ARG A 49 -4.41 12.15 -8.81
C ARG A 49 -3.43 12.58 -7.73
N ASN A 50 -3.04 11.64 -6.88
CA ASN A 50 -2.02 11.88 -5.88
C ASN A 50 -1.12 10.65 -5.74
N TYR A 51 -0.03 10.80 -5.00
CA TYR A 51 0.88 9.71 -4.70
C TYR A 51 1.56 9.89 -3.35
N PHE A 52 1.96 8.78 -2.77
CA PHE A 52 2.84 8.76 -1.60
C PHE A 52 3.83 7.61 -1.69
N PHE A 53 4.82 7.62 -0.81
CA PHE A 53 5.79 6.54 -0.68
C PHE A 53 5.54 5.76 0.59
N ALA A 54 5.38 4.44 0.45
CA ALA A 54 5.26 3.51 1.55
C ALA A 54 6.56 2.71 1.72
N ASN A 55 6.91 2.40 2.95
CA ASN A 55 8.07 1.58 3.27
C ASN A 55 7.77 0.10 2.95
N ALA A 56 8.69 -0.53 2.24
CA ALA A 56 8.62 -1.95 1.95
C ALA A 56 9.25 -2.76 3.08
N TYR A 57 8.50 -3.70 3.64
CA TYR A 57 8.99 -4.63 4.65
C TYR A 57 9.20 -6.00 4.00
N LYS A 58 10.44 -6.48 4.05
CA LYS A 58 10.77 -7.85 3.63
C LYS A 58 10.96 -8.72 4.85
N VAL A 59 10.23 -9.83 4.93
CA VAL A 59 10.48 -10.84 5.96
C VAL A 59 11.69 -11.66 5.52
N ASN A 60 12.67 -11.86 6.42
CA ASN A 60 13.86 -12.66 6.14
C ASN A 60 13.46 -14.05 5.60
N GLY A 61 14.05 -14.44 4.46
CA GLY A 61 13.74 -15.69 3.76
C GLY A 61 12.54 -15.64 2.80
N SER A 62 11.74 -14.56 2.79
CA SER A 62 10.61 -14.43 1.86
C SER A 62 10.96 -13.58 0.63
N LYS A 63 10.49 -14.02 -0.55
CA LYS A 63 10.52 -13.22 -1.78
C LYS A 63 9.39 -12.16 -1.82
N VAL A 64 8.42 -12.26 -0.91
CA VAL A 64 7.24 -11.39 -0.87
C VAL A 64 7.53 -10.15 -0.04
N ILE A 65 7.38 -8.98 -0.68
CA ILE A 65 7.39 -7.68 -0.01
C ILE A 65 6.01 -7.41 0.58
N HIS A 66 6.00 -6.91 1.80
CA HIS A 66 4.80 -6.50 2.51
C HIS A 66 4.82 -4.99 2.78
N LEU A 67 3.63 -4.42 2.92
CA LEU A 67 3.36 -3.03 3.22
C LEU A 67 2.53 -2.98 4.50
N SER A 68 2.90 -2.09 5.42
CA SER A 68 2.15 -1.88 6.67
C SER A 68 0.84 -1.17 6.35
N GLN A 69 -0.30 -1.75 6.73
CA GLN A 69 -1.60 -1.11 6.57
C GLN A 69 -1.62 0.29 7.22
N LYS A 70 -0.98 0.43 8.40
CA LYS A 70 -0.89 1.72 9.10
C LYS A 70 -0.13 2.78 8.28
N ASP A 71 0.91 2.37 7.56
CA ASP A 71 1.70 3.29 6.71
C ASP A 71 0.89 3.69 5.47
N LEU A 72 0.08 2.77 4.95
CA LEU A 72 -0.85 3.04 3.85
C LEU A 72 -1.91 4.06 4.28
N ASP A 73 -2.54 3.85 5.43
CA ASP A 73 -3.56 4.75 5.94
C ASP A 73 -3.01 6.16 6.19
N ALA A 74 -1.83 6.25 6.80
CA ALA A 74 -1.14 7.52 6.99
C ALA A 74 -0.87 8.24 5.66
N GLY A 75 -0.47 7.50 4.62
CA GLY A 75 -0.20 8.05 3.30
C GLY A 75 -1.44 8.52 2.52
N MET A 76 -2.61 7.95 2.80
CA MET A 76 -3.89 8.36 2.21
C MET A 76 -4.51 9.58 2.90
N MET A 77 -4.11 9.86 4.14
CA MET A 77 -4.57 11.02 4.91
C MET A 77 -3.74 12.29 4.71
N CYS A 78 -2.66 12.22 3.90
CA CYS A 78 -1.79 13.35 3.56
C CYS A 78 -2.18 13.99 2.22
#